data_AF-A0A0S8JMG2-F1
#
_entry.id   AF-A0A0S8JMG2-F1
#
_cell.length_a   1.000
_cell.length_b   1.000
_cell.length_c   1.000
_cell.angle_alpha   90.00
_cell.angle_beta   90.00
_cell.angle_gamma   90.00
#
_symmetry.space_group_name_H-M   'P 1'
#
loop_
_entity.id
_entity.type
_entity.pdbx_description
1 polymer ?
#
loop_
_entity_poly.entity_id
_entity_poly.type
_entity_poly.pdbx_seq_one_letter_code
_entity_poly.pdbx_strand_id
1 'polypeptide(L)'
;MMSRRMETTARIGLLLILVSLLMVQSSESRYPARQHPPPASDHPCAESGTSDGPGRGPYPFHGFVTLGAIRTYQLLISPSKGTSCPMHPHCSLYGLQVFQRHNPVQAFLMTADRLHRCGHDLHNYEAVVVDGFVRWSDPADPSSIEDQLSPHAYTGSASGTTAPPGRFPDSGTSPQTFLDDTGGEETRLLHFAKQLQSEGSYDLAITEYRRFLTYYPDSRDRDDAVRSILFCHYQAGQYLAAIHWGQNILEYAPRTDDTDDIRFLIGASYFRVGNYPRARDYLDGLTVSSRRELREKSLLLTGLSHAQEANWEDAEHSFARVPIDSEFSSSARQCERLCREGINISPKSPFIAGVLAIVPGLGYLYDGYGQTALSSFIVNGLFMWGTYEAFHKDHQGLGTILGVLSFGWYAGNIYGSVVSAERRNMRVVDELLLQFDVGFQF
;
A
#
# COMPACT_ATOMS: atom_id res chain seq x y z
N MET A 1 -5.52 5.85 -55.31
CA MET A 1 -5.49 4.75 -54.32
C MET A 1 -5.49 5.23 -52.85
N MET A 2 -5.02 6.46 -52.54
CA MET A 2 -5.05 7.00 -51.16
C MET A 2 -6.44 7.46 -50.66
N SER A 3 -7.36 7.93 -51.51
CA SER A 3 -8.66 8.43 -51.02
C SER A 3 -9.59 7.33 -50.49
N ARG A 4 -9.56 6.14 -51.10
CA ARG A 4 -10.38 4.98 -50.64
C ARG A 4 -9.95 4.44 -49.27
N ARG A 5 -8.68 4.61 -48.88
CA ARG A 5 -8.16 4.19 -47.56
C ARG A 5 -8.55 5.15 -46.45
N MET A 6 -8.66 6.44 -46.73
CA MET A 6 -9.16 7.44 -45.75
C MET A 6 -10.67 7.33 -45.50
N GLU A 7 -11.45 6.98 -46.52
CA GLU A 7 -12.88 6.70 -46.33
C GLU A 7 -13.13 5.47 -45.47
N THR A 8 -12.29 4.44 -45.55
CA THR A 8 -12.47 3.21 -44.75
C THR A 8 -12.09 3.44 -43.29
N THR A 9 -11.01 4.17 -43.01
CA THR A 9 -10.63 4.51 -41.62
C THR A 9 -11.63 5.47 -40.97
N ALA A 10 -12.18 6.44 -41.72
CA ALA A 10 -13.24 7.31 -41.20
C ALA A 10 -14.55 6.56 -40.91
N ARG A 11 -14.92 5.59 -41.77
CA ARG A 11 -16.11 4.74 -41.54
C ARG A 11 -15.94 3.79 -40.37
N ILE A 12 -14.74 3.24 -40.16
CA ILE A 12 -14.44 2.39 -38.99
C ILE A 12 -14.44 3.21 -37.71
N GLY A 13 -13.87 4.42 -37.72
CA GLY A 13 -13.92 5.34 -36.58
C GLY A 13 -15.35 5.75 -36.20
N LEU A 14 -16.19 6.08 -37.20
CA LEU A 14 -17.60 6.41 -36.98
C LEU A 14 -18.42 5.21 -36.47
N LEU A 15 -18.13 4.00 -36.96
CA LEU A 15 -18.77 2.76 -36.49
C LEU A 15 -18.41 2.46 -35.03
N LEU A 16 -17.15 2.66 -34.62
CA LEU A 16 -16.72 2.46 -33.23
C LEU A 16 -17.34 3.49 -32.28
N ILE A 17 -17.51 4.75 -32.72
CA ILE A 17 -18.19 5.79 -31.94
C ILE A 17 -19.70 5.48 -31.82
N LEU A 18 -20.34 5.03 -32.90
CA LEU A 18 -21.76 4.62 -32.89
C LEU A 18 -22.02 3.39 -32.02
N VAL A 19 -21.14 2.38 -32.05
CA VAL A 19 -21.22 1.20 -31.17
C VAL A 19 -21.04 1.60 -29.70
N SER A 20 -20.18 2.58 -29.41
CA SER A 20 -19.99 3.11 -28.06
C SER A 20 -21.21 3.88 -27.56
N LEU A 21 -21.87 4.67 -28.43
CA LEU A 21 -23.09 5.41 -28.11
C LEU A 21 -24.31 4.49 -27.94
N LEU A 22 -24.40 3.41 -28.72
CA LEU A 22 -25.48 2.40 -28.59
C LEU A 22 -25.37 1.58 -27.31
N MET A 23 -24.16 1.39 -26.77
CA MET A 23 -23.95 0.73 -25.47
C MET A 23 -24.38 1.59 -24.27
N VAL A 24 -24.36 2.92 -24.43
CA VAL A 24 -24.77 3.88 -23.38
C VAL A 24 -26.29 4.04 -23.29
N GLN A 25 -27.05 3.71 -24.34
CA GLN A 25 -28.51 3.88 -24.36
C GLN A 25 -29.34 2.71 -23.81
N SER A 26 -28.71 1.64 -23.28
CA SER A 26 -29.44 0.43 -22.88
C SER A 26 -29.60 0.16 -21.38
N SER A 27 -29.27 1.11 -20.49
CA SER A 27 -29.48 0.91 -19.04
C SER A 27 -30.41 1.94 -18.40
N GLU A 28 -31.70 1.90 -18.75
CA GLU A 28 -32.75 2.33 -17.84
C GLU A 28 -33.49 1.10 -17.30
N SER A 29 -33.22 0.72 -16.05
CA SER A 29 -34.20 0.00 -15.22
C SER A 29 -33.87 0.10 -13.73
N ARG A 30 -34.63 1.01 -13.09
CA ARG A 30 -35.07 1.10 -11.69
C ARG A 30 -34.53 0.07 -10.68
N TYR A 31 -33.84 0.58 -9.67
CA TYR A 31 -33.69 -0.08 -8.37
C TYR A 31 -34.96 0.06 -7.52
N PRO A 32 -35.33 -0.98 -6.74
CA PRO A 32 -35.93 -0.79 -5.43
C PRO A 32 -34.98 -1.17 -4.29
N ALA A 33 -35.27 -0.59 -3.13
CA ALA A 33 -34.41 -0.44 -1.96
C ALA A 33 -34.12 -1.72 -1.15
N ARG A 34 -33.05 -1.66 -0.36
CA ARG A 34 -32.61 -2.60 0.68
C ARG A 34 -33.77 -2.99 1.63
N GLN A 35 -33.90 -4.29 1.90
CA GLN A 35 -34.50 -4.82 3.12
C GLN A 35 -33.58 -5.90 3.71
N HIS A 36 -33.39 -5.87 5.03
CA HIS A 36 -32.59 -6.80 5.81
C HIS A 36 -33.13 -8.24 5.73
N PRO A 37 -32.28 -9.29 5.78
CA PRO A 37 -32.75 -10.63 6.07
C PRO A 37 -32.85 -10.89 7.60
N PRO A 38 -33.85 -11.66 8.06
CA PRO A 38 -34.05 -12.08 9.46
C PRO A 38 -33.15 -13.29 9.83
N PRO A 39 -33.05 -13.68 11.12
CA PRO A 39 -32.07 -14.67 11.59
C PRO A 39 -32.50 -16.12 11.35
N ALA A 40 -31.49 -16.99 11.47
CA ALA A 40 -31.46 -18.43 11.19
C ALA A 40 -32.63 -19.25 11.77
N SER A 41 -33.00 -20.31 11.02
CA SER A 41 -33.78 -21.44 11.54
C SER A 41 -33.31 -22.75 10.90
N ASP A 42 -33.46 -23.81 11.70
CA ASP A 42 -32.76 -25.09 11.71
C ASP A 42 -33.13 -26.12 10.62
N HIS A 43 -32.22 -27.11 10.51
CA HIS A 43 -32.34 -28.49 10.01
C HIS A 43 -32.08 -28.77 8.51
N PRO A 44 -31.74 -30.03 8.13
CA PRO A 44 -30.81 -31.00 8.73
C PRO A 44 -29.85 -31.62 7.68
N CYS A 45 -28.81 -32.34 8.13
CA CYS A 45 -27.95 -33.16 7.27
C CYS A 45 -28.75 -34.20 6.47
N ALA A 46 -28.60 -34.20 5.14
CA ALA A 46 -28.84 -35.39 4.30
C ALA A 46 -28.08 -35.29 2.96
N GLU A 47 -27.24 -36.32 2.79
CA GLU A 47 -26.93 -37.00 1.52
C GLU A 47 -25.95 -36.39 0.52
N SER A 48 -24.87 -37.15 0.34
CA SER A 48 -23.90 -37.13 -0.73
C SER A 48 -24.57 -37.15 -2.11
N GLY A 49 -24.62 -35.98 -2.75
CA GLY A 49 -24.84 -35.81 -4.18
C GLY A 49 -23.60 -35.18 -4.80
N THR A 50 -23.05 -35.84 -5.81
CA THR A 50 -21.95 -35.37 -6.66
C THR A 50 -22.19 -33.92 -7.13
N SER A 51 -21.39 -32.96 -6.67
CA SER A 51 -21.46 -31.57 -7.14
C SER A 51 -20.41 -31.31 -8.22
N ASP A 52 -20.91 -31.02 -9.40
CA ASP A 52 -20.25 -30.46 -10.57
C ASP A 52 -19.27 -29.31 -10.26
N GLY A 53 -18.33 -29.09 -11.19
CA GLY A 53 -17.19 -28.18 -11.09
C GLY A 53 -17.50 -26.68 -10.90
N PRO A 54 -16.47 -25.81 -10.87
CA PRO A 54 -16.58 -24.46 -10.34
C PRO A 54 -17.60 -23.64 -11.13
N GLY A 55 -18.60 -23.13 -10.39
CA GLY A 55 -19.79 -22.45 -10.90
C GLY A 55 -19.48 -21.31 -11.86
N ARG A 56 -20.02 -21.42 -13.09
CA ARG A 56 -20.12 -20.32 -14.04
C ARG A 56 -21.20 -19.35 -13.55
N GLY A 57 -20.80 -18.12 -13.21
CA GLY A 57 -21.75 -17.04 -12.99
C GLY A 57 -22.57 -16.69 -14.25
N PRO A 58 -23.68 -15.94 -14.10
CA PRO A 58 -24.74 -15.80 -15.12
C PRO A 58 -24.39 -14.94 -16.36
N TYR A 59 -23.13 -14.54 -16.56
CA TYR A 59 -22.73 -13.61 -17.63
C TYR A 59 -21.77 -14.25 -18.65
N PRO A 60 -22.26 -15.09 -19.59
CA PRO A 60 -21.41 -15.91 -20.47
C PRO A 60 -20.74 -15.15 -21.62
N PHE A 61 -21.16 -13.92 -21.95
CA PHE A 61 -20.76 -13.26 -23.21
C PHE A 61 -19.48 -12.41 -23.13
N HIS A 62 -19.08 -11.92 -21.95
CA HIS A 62 -17.84 -11.14 -21.79
C HIS A 62 -16.63 -11.99 -21.39
N GLY A 63 -16.87 -13.22 -20.90
CA GLY A 63 -15.84 -14.06 -20.31
C GLY A 63 -14.68 -14.38 -21.24
N PHE A 64 -14.90 -14.64 -22.53
CA PHE A 64 -13.81 -15.10 -23.40
C PHE A 64 -12.73 -14.04 -23.64
N VAL A 65 -13.11 -12.78 -23.86
CA VAL A 65 -12.13 -11.71 -24.17
C VAL A 65 -11.45 -11.21 -22.90
N THR A 66 -12.19 -10.93 -21.84
CA THR A 66 -11.62 -10.37 -20.60
C THR A 66 -10.93 -11.42 -19.74
N LEU A 67 -11.52 -12.62 -19.57
CA LEU A 67 -10.82 -13.72 -18.87
C LEU A 67 -9.63 -14.20 -19.71
N GLY A 68 -9.75 -14.17 -21.04
CA GLY A 68 -8.63 -14.41 -21.95
C GLY A 68 -7.48 -13.46 -21.69
N ALA A 69 -7.74 -12.14 -21.72
CA ALA A 69 -6.73 -11.13 -21.45
C ALA A 69 -6.09 -11.25 -20.06
N ILE A 70 -6.88 -11.49 -19.01
CA ILE A 70 -6.38 -11.68 -17.63
C ILE A 70 -5.50 -12.94 -17.54
N ARG A 71 -5.92 -14.05 -18.15
CA ARG A 71 -5.11 -15.28 -18.18
C ARG A 71 -3.84 -15.14 -19.02
N THR A 72 -3.90 -14.45 -20.15
CA THR A 72 -2.72 -14.12 -20.96
C THR A 72 -1.74 -13.30 -20.14
N TYR A 73 -2.21 -12.32 -19.37
CA TYR A 73 -1.37 -11.57 -18.43
C TYR A 73 -0.76 -12.48 -17.35
N GLN A 74 -1.55 -13.36 -16.72
CA GLN A 74 -1.08 -14.29 -15.68
C GLN A 74 -0.01 -15.28 -16.19
N LEU A 75 -0.13 -15.73 -17.44
CA LEU A 75 0.77 -16.73 -18.02
C LEU A 75 2.02 -16.11 -18.67
N LEU A 76 1.89 -14.97 -19.36
CA LEU A 76 2.99 -14.42 -20.16
C LEU A 76 3.72 -13.27 -19.49
N ILE A 77 3.05 -12.50 -18.63
CA ILE A 77 3.59 -11.25 -18.09
C ILE A 77 3.90 -11.39 -16.61
N SER A 78 2.99 -11.96 -15.82
CA SER A 78 3.16 -12.10 -14.37
C SER A 78 4.46 -12.81 -13.96
N PRO A 79 4.91 -13.91 -14.62
CA PRO A 79 6.15 -14.59 -14.25
C PRO A 79 7.42 -13.77 -14.50
N SER A 80 7.35 -12.75 -15.36
CA SER A 80 8.50 -11.89 -15.72
C SER A 80 8.67 -10.71 -14.75
N LYS A 81 7.64 -10.39 -13.96
CA LYS A 81 7.70 -9.39 -12.89
C LYS A 81 8.16 -10.11 -11.63
N GLY A 82 9.46 -10.07 -11.32
CA GLY A 82 10.06 -10.67 -10.13
C GLY A 82 9.61 -10.09 -8.77
N THR A 83 8.46 -9.42 -8.71
CA THR A 83 7.87 -8.82 -7.51
C THR A 83 6.54 -9.50 -7.17
N SER A 84 6.37 -9.90 -5.92
CA SER A 84 5.11 -10.47 -5.42
C SER A 84 4.11 -9.36 -5.07
N CYS A 85 2.86 -9.52 -5.50
CA CYS A 85 1.80 -8.58 -5.15
C CYS A 85 1.55 -8.63 -3.63
N PRO A 86 1.50 -7.48 -2.92
CA PRO A 86 1.31 -7.45 -1.46
C PRO A 86 -0.12 -7.80 -1.04
N MET A 87 -1.04 -7.93 -1.98
CA MET A 87 -2.48 -8.14 -1.76
C MET A 87 -2.88 -9.62 -1.84
N HIS A 88 -3.87 -10.03 -1.04
CA HIS A 88 -4.52 -11.33 -1.13
C HIS A 88 -6.05 -11.22 -1.29
N PRO A 89 -6.66 -11.88 -2.29
CA PRO A 89 -6.01 -12.46 -3.47
C PRO A 89 -5.22 -11.40 -4.27
N HIS A 90 -4.25 -11.84 -5.07
CA HIS A 90 -3.49 -10.92 -5.92
C HIS A 90 -4.41 -10.23 -6.94
N CYS A 91 -4.09 -8.99 -7.35
CA CYS A 91 -5.01 -8.14 -8.12
C CYS A 91 -5.54 -8.78 -9.42
N SER A 92 -4.73 -9.62 -10.08
CA SER A 92 -5.18 -10.35 -11.28
C SER A 92 -6.13 -11.51 -10.95
N LEU A 93 -6.01 -12.16 -9.79
CA LEU A 93 -6.96 -13.16 -9.32
C LEU A 93 -8.24 -12.51 -8.79
N TYR A 94 -8.12 -11.38 -8.10
CA TYR A 94 -9.27 -10.55 -7.73
C TYR A 94 -10.07 -10.16 -8.98
N GLY A 95 -9.40 -9.59 -10.01
CA GLY A 95 -10.06 -9.26 -11.27
C GLY A 95 -10.74 -10.46 -11.90
N LEU A 96 -10.06 -11.62 -11.95
CA LEU A 96 -10.66 -12.86 -12.45
C LEU A 96 -11.94 -13.24 -11.68
N GLN A 97 -11.89 -13.17 -10.35
CA GLN A 97 -13.01 -13.51 -9.48
C GLN A 97 -14.20 -12.57 -9.64
N VAL A 98 -13.95 -11.26 -9.75
CA VAL A 98 -15.00 -10.25 -9.94
C VAL A 98 -15.62 -10.37 -11.34
N PHE A 99 -14.83 -10.56 -12.39
CA PHE A 99 -15.34 -10.75 -13.76
C PHE A 99 -16.11 -12.08 -13.94
N GLN A 100 -15.94 -13.06 -13.04
CA GLN A 100 -16.75 -14.27 -13.01
C GLN A 100 -18.11 -14.09 -12.31
N ARG A 101 -18.24 -13.08 -11.43
CA ARG A 101 -19.40 -12.90 -10.55
C ARG A 101 -20.28 -11.71 -10.92
N HIS A 102 -19.70 -10.65 -11.47
CA HIS A 102 -20.38 -9.39 -11.76
C HIS A 102 -20.55 -9.15 -13.27
N ASN A 103 -21.46 -8.24 -13.61
CA ASN A 103 -21.59 -7.74 -14.98
C ASN A 103 -20.29 -6.97 -15.38
N PRO A 104 -19.97 -6.83 -16.67
CA PRO A 104 -18.67 -6.32 -17.13
C PRO A 104 -18.37 -4.89 -16.67
N VAL A 105 -19.37 -4.02 -16.55
CA VAL A 105 -19.18 -2.63 -16.13
C VAL A 105 -18.82 -2.59 -14.64
N GLN A 106 -19.60 -3.28 -13.81
CA GLN A 106 -19.33 -3.39 -12.39
C GLN A 106 -17.97 -4.08 -12.14
N ALA A 107 -17.68 -5.15 -12.86
CA ALA A 107 -16.42 -5.86 -12.72
C ALA A 107 -15.21 -5.01 -13.11
N PHE A 108 -15.35 -4.22 -14.19
CA PHE A 108 -14.33 -3.27 -14.60
C PHE A 108 -14.11 -2.19 -13.55
N LEU A 109 -15.18 -1.57 -13.03
CA LEU A 109 -15.08 -0.53 -12.00
C LEU A 109 -14.45 -1.07 -10.72
N MET A 110 -14.85 -2.24 -10.23
CA MET A 110 -14.28 -2.87 -9.04
C MET A 110 -12.81 -3.27 -9.25
N THR A 111 -12.45 -3.80 -10.43
CA THR A 111 -11.06 -4.14 -10.74
C THR A 111 -10.18 -2.90 -10.88
N ALA A 112 -10.70 -1.82 -11.49
CA ALA A 112 -10.00 -0.55 -11.63
C ALA A 112 -9.78 0.13 -10.28
N ASP A 113 -10.82 0.16 -9.44
CA ASP A 113 -10.75 0.65 -8.06
C ASP A 113 -9.72 -0.13 -7.25
N ARG A 114 -9.73 -1.48 -7.32
CA ARG A 114 -8.73 -2.33 -6.67
C ARG A 114 -7.30 -2.04 -7.14
N LEU A 115 -7.10 -1.87 -8.45
CA LEU A 115 -5.78 -1.54 -9.01
C LEU A 115 -5.29 -0.15 -8.57
N HIS A 116 -6.20 0.80 -8.34
CA HIS A 116 -5.86 2.14 -7.87
C HIS A 116 -5.44 2.16 -6.40
N ARG A 117 -6.14 1.38 -5.55
CA ARG A 117 -5.84 1.23 -4.11
C ARG A 117 -4.62 0.34 -3.84
N CYS A 118 -4.30 -0.58 -4.76
CA CYS A 118 -3.19 -1.50 -4.62
C CYS A 118 -1.84 -0.76 -4.54
N GLY A 119 -1.19 -0.84 -3.38
CA GLY A 119 0.14 -0.28 -3.14
C GLY A 119 0.16 1.10 -2.48
N HIS A 120 -0.99 1.80 -2.41
CA HIS A 120 -1.10 3.11 -1.75
C HIS A 120 -1.86 3.03 -0.42
N ASP A 121 -2.88 2.17 -0.32
CA ASP A 121 -3.80 2.16 0.84
C ASP A 121 -3.64 0.93 1.74
N LEU A 122 -2.45 0.32 1.76
CA LEU A 122 -2.23 -0.98 2.44
C LEU A 122 -2.61 -0.96 3.93
N HIS A 123 -2.51 0.20 4.59
CA HIS A 123 -2.85 0.41 5.99
C HIS A 123 -4.34 0.23 6.33
N ASN A 124 -5.23 0.23 5.32
CA ASN A 124 -6.68 0.08 5.51
C ASN A 124 -7.16 -1.38 5.44
N TYR A 125 -6.26 -2.33 5.22
CA TYR A 125 -6.59 -3.75 5.05
C TYR A 125 -6.06 -4.57 6.23
N GLU A 126 -6.65 -5.75 6.44
CA GLU A 126 -6.17 -6.70 7.45
C GLU A 126 -4.98 -7.52 6.92
N ALA A 127 -3.97 -7.72 7.76
CA ALA A 127 -2.80 -8.53 7.43
C ALA A 127 -3.11 -10.02 7.63
N VAL A 128 -2.98 -10.82 6.57
CA VAL A 128 -3.16 -12.27 6.56
C VAL A 128 -1.88 -12.98 6.13
N VAL A 129 -1.58 -14.13 6.73
CA VAL A 129 -0.41 -14.95 6.35
C VAL A 129 -0.83 -15.97 5.29
N VAL A 130 -0.27 -15.86 4.09
CA VAL A 130 -0.54 -16.78 2.97
C VAL A 130 0.78 -17.23 2.37
N ASP A 131 1.00 -18.54 2.30
CA ASP A 131 2.25 -19.17 1.84
C ASP A 131 3.49 -18.72 2.64
N GLY A 132 3.33 -18.39 3.93
CA GLY A 132 4.42 -17.90 4.78
C GLY A 132 4.78 -16.42 4.58
N PHE A 133 4.04 -15.69 3.73
CA PHE A 133 4.21 -14.25 3.52
C PHE A 133 3.01 -13.48 4.09
N VAL A 134 3.27 -12.32 4.72
CA VAL A 134 2.21 -11.41 5.14
C VAL A 134 1.68 -10.65 3.92
N ARG A 135 0.38 -10.72 3.70
CA ARG A 135 -0.35 -10.08 2.59
C ARG A 135 -1.57 -9.33 3.14
N TRP A 136 -2.10 -8.39 2.36
CA TRP A 136 -3.24 -7.56 2.76
C TRP A 136 -4.55 -8.06 2.13
N SER A 137 -5.51 -8.42 2.97
CA SER A 137 -6.76 -9.08 2.57
C SER A 137 -7.78 -8.11 1.96
N ASP A 138 -8.30 -8.41 0.77
CA ASP A 138 -9.45 -7.75 0.15
C ASP A 138 -10.17 -8.75 -0.77
N PRO A 139 -11.04 -9.60 -0.21
CA PRO A 139 -11.73 -10.61 -0.99
C PRO A 139 -12.75 -9.96 -1.95
N ALA A 140 -12.90 -10.56 -3.14
CA ALA A 140 -13.93 -10.16 -4.10
C ALA A 140 -15.37 -10.38 -3.58
N ASP A 141 -15.52 -11.15 -2.51
CA ASP A 141 -16.78 -11.45 -1.85
C ASP A 141 -16.62 -11.41 -0.32
N PRO A 142 -17.28 -10.47 0.39
CA PRO A 142 -17.18 -10.35 1.84
C PRO A 142 -17.66 -11.58 2.62
N SER A 143 -18.57 -12.40 2.06
CA SER A 143 -19.04 -13.62 2.77
C SER A 143 -18.01 -14.74 2.81
N SER A 144 -16.89 -14.61 2.09
CA SER A 144 -15.77 -15.57 2.17
C SER A 144 -14.88 -15.37 3.41
N ILE A 145 -15.10 -14.30 4.17
CA ILE A 145 -14.34 -13.99 5.40
C ILE A 145 -14.66 -15.00 6.52
N GLU A 146 -15.89 -15.48 6.63
CA GLU A 146 -16.30 -16.46 7.67
C GLU A 146 -15.75 -17.87 7.43
N ASP A 147 -15.59 -18.28 6.17
CA ASP A 147 -14.97 -19.57 5.82
C ASP A 147 -13.45 -19.58 6.02
N GLN A 148 -12.78 -18.42 5.91
CA GLN A 148 -11.34 -18.29 6.08
C GLN A 148 -10.89 -17.99 7.52
N LEU A 149 -11.79 -17.47 8.36
CA LEU A 149 -11.59 -17.29 9.80
C LEU A 149 -11.92 -18.56 10.61
N SER A 150 -12.40 -19.63 9.96
CA SER A 150 -12.58 -20.92 10.60
C SER A 150 -11.22 -21.59 10.85
N PRO A 151 -10.91 -22.12 12.06
CA PRO A 151 -9.58 -22.66 12.43
C PRO A 151 -9.08 -23.89 11.65
N HIS A 152 -9.69 -24.25 10.52
CA HIS A 152 -9.51 -25.55 9.86
C HIS A 152 -9.16 -25.49 8.37
N ALA A 153 -8.87 -24.33 7.78
CA ALA A 153 -8.48 -24.23 6.36
C ALA A 153 -6.97 -24.46 6.08
N TYR A 154 -6.32 -25.34 6.83
CA TYR A 154 -4.98 -25.90 6.51
C TYR A 154 -5.11 -27.36 6.04
N THR A 155 -5.95 -27.62 5.04
CA THR A 155 -5.94 -28.91 4.33
C THR A 155 -6.11 -28.69 2.84
N GLY A 156 -4.98 -28.59 2.13
CA GLY A 156 -4.93 -28.44 0.68
C GLY A 156 -3.60 -28.93 0.11
N SER A 157 -3.46 -30.26 0.02
CA SER A 157 -2.64 -31.02 -0.94
C SER A 157 -1.24 -30.48 -1.28
N ALA A 158 -0.27 -30.82 -0.42
CA ALA A 158 1.14 -30.89 -0.81
C ALA A 158 1.38 -32.13 -1.69
N SER A 159 1.31 -31.97 -3.01
CA SER A 159 2.05 -32.85 -3.92
C SER A 159 3.41 -32.21 -4.17
N GLY A 160 4.32 -32.45 -3.22
CA GLY A 160 5.67 -31.90 -3.19
C GLY A 160 6.32 -32.23 -1.86
N THR A 161 6.73 -33.50 -1.71
CA THR A 161 7.63 -34.05 -0.70
C THR A 161 8.08 -33.09 0.41
N THR A 162 7.38 -33.13 1.55
CA THR A 162 7.88 -32.81 2.90
C THR A 162 6.96 -33.52 3.90
N ALA A 163 7.56 -34.28 4.82
CA ALA A 163 6.86 -35.09 5.81
C ALA A 163 6.10 -34.21 6.84
N PRO A 164 5.05 -34.73 7.52
CA PRO A 164 4.15 -33.92 8.33
C PRO A 164 4.75 -33.56 9.70
N PRO A 165 4.33 -32.44 10.34
CA PRO A 165 4.64 -32.15 11.72
C PRO A 165 3.58 -32.80 12.64
N GLY A 166 4.02 -33.52 13.67
CA GLY A 166 3.15 -33.91 14.76
C GLY A 166 3.46 -35.26 15.40
N ARG A 167 4.33 -35.26 16.42
CA ARG A 167 4.11 -35.93 17.73
C ARG A 167 5.27 -35.57 18.65
N PHE A 168 4.99 -35.05 19.84
CA PHE A 168 5.95 -35.12 20.94
C PHE A 168 6.30 -36.61 21.17
N PRO A 169 7.58 -37.02 21.22
CA PRO A 169 7.94 -38.34 21.67
C PRO A 169 7.83 -38.39 23.19
N ASP A 170 7.08 -39.37 23.68
CA ASP A 170 7.13 -39.80 25.07
C ASP A 170 8.57 -40.14 25.47
N SER A 171 8.84 -39.88 26.74
CA SER A 171 10.06 -40.17 27.50
C SER A 171 10.89 -41.36 26.99
N GLY A 172 12.17 -41.08 26.73
CA GLY A 172 13.24 -42.05 26.97
C GLY A 172 14.07 -42.47 25.76
N THR A 173 14.83 -41.55 25.15
CA THR A 173 16.17 -41.90 24.66
C THR A 173 17.03 -40.64 24.52
N SER A 174 18.09 -40.53 25.32
CA SER A 174 19.09 -39.48 25.24
C SER A 174 19.97 -39.68 23.99
N PRO A 175 20.12 -38.69 23.10
CA PRO A 175 21.18 -38.73 22.09
C PRO A 175 22.51 -38.40 22.78
N GLN A 176 23.34 -39.42 22.99
CA GLN A 176 24.69 -39.22 23.49
C GLN A 176 25.64 -38.75 22.37
N THR A 177 26.37 -37.69 22.71
CA THR A 177 27.78 -37.39 22.38
C THR A 177 28.15 -37.03 20.95
N PHE A 178 28.21 -35.71 20.70
CA PHE A 178 29.24 -35.08 19.89
C PHE A 178 29.72 -33.78 20.54
N LEU A 179 30.13 -33.85 21.81
CA LEU A 179 30.69 -32.70 22.54
C LEU A 179 31.84 -33.15 23.41
N ASP A 180 33.05 -32.94 22.89
CA ASP A 180 34.17 -32.58 23.73
C ASP A 180 34.64 -31.18 23.32
N ASP A 181 35.14 -30.46 24.32
CA ASP A 181 35.89 -29.20 24.28
C ASP A 181 35.16 -27.90 24.69
N THR A 182 34.98 -27.76 26.02
CA THR A 182 35.19 -26.57 26.88
C THR A 182 34.60 -25.19 26.52
N GLY A 183 33.64 -25.15 25.60
CA GLY A 183 32.48 -24.26 25.63
C GLY A 183 31.29 -25.10 25.22
N GLY A 184 30.23 -25.17 26.05
CA GLY A 184 29.08 -26.04 25.77
C GLY A 184 28.51 -25.78 24.36
N GLU A 185 27.91 -26.79 23.73
CA GLU A 185 27.26 -26.66 22.40
C GLU A 185 26.32 -25.45 22.32
N GLU A 186 25.62 -25.19 23.41
CA GLU A 186 24.83 -23.98 23.69
C GLU A 186 25.60 -22.69 23.38
N THR A 187 26.81 -22.52 23.95
CA THR A 187 27.66 -21.35 23.71
C THR A 187 28.12 -21.24 22.27
N ARG A 188 28.48 -22.38 21.64
CA ARG A 188 28.92 -22.39 20.23
C ARG A 188 27.80 -21.98 19.29
N LEU A 189 26.59 -22.50 19.51
CA LEU A 189 25.41 -22.18 18.71
C LEU A 189 25.02 -20.70 18.84
N LEU A 190 25.01 -20.18 20.08
CA LEU A 190 24.73 -18.77 20.33
C LEU A 190 25.81 -17.85 19.72
N HIS A 191 27.09 -18.22 19.83
CA HIS A 191 28.19 -17.45 19.25
C HIS A 191 28.10 -17.42 17.71
N PHE A 192 27.74 -18.54 17.08
CA PHE A 192 27.54 -18.60 15.64
C PHE A 192 26.38 -17.70 15.18
N ALA A 193 25.26 -17.70 15.89
CA ALA A 193 24.14 -16.79 15.60
C ALA A 193 24.55 -15.31 15.74
N LYS A 194 25.30 -14.97 16.81
CA LYS A 194 25.85 -13.62 17.02
C LYS A 194 26.83 -13.21 15.92
N GLN A 195 27.66 -14.13 15.44
CA GLN A 195 28.57 -13.90 14.34
C GLN A 195 27.80 -13.57 13.04
N LEU A 196 26.83 -14.40 12.67
CA LEU A 196 25.99 -14.16 11.49
C LEU A 196 25.28 -12.80 11.55
N GLN A 197 24.78 -12.42 12.74
CA GLN A 197 24.20 -11.11 12.97
C GLN A 197 25.21 -9.98 12.74
N SER A 198 26.44 -10.11 13.25
CA SER A 198 27.50 -9.10 13.07
C SER A 198 27.98 -8.99 11.61
N GLU A 199 27.87 -10.06 10.84
CA GLU A 199 28.16 -10.11 9.40
C GLU A 199 27.01 -9.53 8.55
N GLY A 200 25.88 -9.15 9.17
CA GLY A 200 24.69 -8.66 8.49
C GLY A 200 23.83 -9.75 7.84
N SER A 201 24.16 -11.02 8.06
CA SER A 201 23.40 -12.18 7.56
C SER A 201 22.18 -12.46 8.44
N TYR A 202 21.26 -11.49 8.53
CA TYR A 202 20.17 -11.46 9.51
C TYR A 202 19.21 -12.65 9.39
N ASP A 203 18.84 -13.08 8.18
CA ASP A 203 17.94 -14.23 7.98
C ASP A 203 18.53 -15.54 8.51
N LEU A 204 19.84 -15.74 8.29
CA LEU A 204 20.57 -16.90 8.82
C LEU A 204 20.73 -16.80 10.34
N ALA A 205 21.04 -15.61 10.86
CA ALA A 205 21.12 -15.36 12.29
C ALA A 205 19.79 -15.68 13.00
N ILE A 206 18.65 -15.25 12.44
CA ILE A 206 17.31 -15.58 12.96
C ILE A 206 17.11 -17.09 13.01
N THR A 207 17.53 -17.81 11.97
CA THR A 207 17.41 -19.27 11.91
C THR A 207 18.21 -19.93 13.02
N GLU A 208 19.46 -19.53 13.24
CA GLU A 208 20.32 -20.07 14.30
C GLU A 208 19.87 -19.67 15.70
N TYR A 209 19.35 -18.44 15.89
CA TYR A 209 18.74 -18.05 17.16
C TYR A 209 17.48 -18.87 17.47
N ARG A 210 16.61 -19.12 16.49
CA ARG A 210 15.44 -20.00 16.67
C ARG A 210 15.86 -21.42 16.99
N ARG A 211 16.91 -21.92 16.34
CA ARG A 211 17.52 -23.22 16.63
C ARG A 211 18.00 -23.27 18.08
N PHE A 212 18.71 -22.24 18.54
CA PHE A 212 19.16 -22.10 19.93
C PHE A 212 17.99 -22.14 20.92
N LEU A 213 16.94 -21.35 20.69
CA LEU A 213 15.75 -21.32 21.55
C LEU A 213 14.99 -22.65 21.58
N THR A 214 15.10 -23.45 20.51
CA THR A 214 14.47 -24.77 20.41
C THR A 214 15.23 -25.82 21.22
N TYR A 215 16.57 -25.85 21.12
CA TYR A 215 17.40 -26.84 21.82
C TYR A 215 17.67 -26.47 23.28
N TYR A 216 17.70 -25.18 23.60
CA TYR A 216 18.05 -24.65 24.93
C TYR A 216 16.98 -23.68 25.45
N PRO A 217 15.72 -24.12 25.63
CA PRO A 217 14.61 -23.24 26.02
C PRO A 217 14.77 -22.62 27.41
N ASP A 218 15.51 -23.27 28.32
CA ASP A 218 15.76 -22.81 29.69
C ASP A 218 17.11 -22.10 29.86
N SER A 219 17.78 -21.76 28.75
CA SER A 219 19.06 -21.06 28.78
C SER A 219 18.95 -19.69 29.47
N ARG A 220 19.99 -19.30 30.21
CA ARG A 220 20.12 -17.94 30.74
C ARG A 220 20.21 -16.87 29.64
N ASP A 221 20.66 -17.26 28.45
CA ASP A 221 20.85 -16.39 27.27
C ASP A 221 19.61 -16.39 26.35
N ARG A 222 18.51 -17.05 26.76
CA ARG A 222 17.24 -17.15 26.02
C ARG A 222 16.69 -15.76 25.67
N ASP A 223 16.59 -14.88 26.66
CA ASP A 223 15.96 -13.56 26.45
C ASP A 223 16.81 -12.67 25.54
N ASP A 224 18.14 -12.79 25.61
CA ASP A 224 19.07 -12.15 24.67
C ASP A 224 18.83 -12.66 23.24
N ALA A 225 18.73 -13.98 23.04
CA ALA A 225 18.45 -14.56 21.72
C ALA A 225 17.09 -14.11 21.16
N VAL A 226 16.06 -14.04 22.00
CA VAL A 226 14.73 -13.52 21.62
C VAL A 226 14.81 -12.05 21.18
N ARG A 227 15.54 -11.20 21.91
CA ARG A 227 15.79 -9.79 21.51
C ARG A 227 16.63 -9.68 20.24
N SER A 228 17.64 -10.52 20.07
CA SER A 228 18.45 -10.53 18.85
C SER A 228 17.64 -10.88 17.61
N ILE A 229 16.65 -11.79 17.70
CA ILE A 229 15.72 -12.06 16.60
C ILE A 229 14.91 -10.80 16.23
N LEU A 230 14.42 -10.03 17.20
CA LEU A 230 13.72 -8.77 16.96
C LEU A 230 14.62 -7.80 16.16
N PHE A 231 15.83 -7.60 16.65
CA PHE A 231 16.82 -6.73 16.02
C PHE A 231 17.15 -7.19 14.60
N CYS A 232 17.36 -8.49 14.38
CA CYS A 232 17.61 -9.05 13.05
C CYS A 232 16.43 -8.83 12.10
N HIS A 233 15.18 -9.02 12.56
CA HIS A 233 14.01 -8.72 11.72
C HIS A 233 13.96 -7.24 11.30
N TYR A 234 14.26 -6.33 12.23
CA TYR A 234 14.33 -4.89 11.93
C TYR A 234 15.43 -4.58 10.91
N GLN A 235 16.66 -5.06 11.14
CA GLN A 235 17.79 -4.79 10.24
C GLN A 235 17.65 -5.46 8.87
N ALA A 236 16.95 -6.60 8.78
CA ALA A 236 16.59 -7.25 7.53
C ALA A 236 15.51 -6.48 6.73
N GLY A 237 14.96 -5.38 7.27
CA GLY A 237 13.85 -4.65 6.67
C GLY A 237 12.49 -5.37 6.78
N GLN A 238 12.43 -6.46 7.56
CA GLN A 238 11.21 -7.24 7.81
C GLN A 238 10.38 -6.60 8.92
N TYR A 239 10.02 -5.33 8.76
CA TYR A 239 9.41 -4.50 9.81
C TYR A 239 8.10 -5.07 10.36
N LEU A 240 7.26 -5.69 9.52
CA LEU A 240 6.03 -6.35 9.99
C LEU A 240 6.33 -7.55 10.91
N ALA A 241 7.35 -8.34 10.57
CA ALA A 241 7.80 -9.46 11.43
C ALA A 241 8.41 -8.94 12.73
N ALA A 242 9.17 -7.84 12.68
CA ALA A 242 9.71 -7.17 13.86
C ALA A 242 8.61 -6.68 14.80
N ILE A 243 7.57 -6.02 14.27
CA ILE A 243 6.41 -5.56 15.06
C ILE A 243 5.75 -6.74 15.77
N HIS A 244 5.38 -7.78 15.02
CA HIS A 244 4.70 -8.94 15.58
C HIS A 244 5.57 -9.67 16.63
N TRP A 245 6.85 -9.89 16.33
CA TRP A 245 7.77 -10.53 17.26
C TRP A 245 7.95 -9.68 18.53
N GLY A 246 8.17 -8.38 18.40
CA GLY A 246 8.33 -7.46 19.53
C GLY A 246 7.08 -7.37 20.41
N GLN A 247 5.89 -7.32 19.83
CA GLN A 247 4.63 -7.33 20.58
C GLN A 247 4.46 -8.61 21.41
N ASN A 248 4.80 -9.77 20.85
CA ASN A 248 4.82 -11.02 21.59
C ASN A 248 5.81 -10.95 22.77
N ILE A 249 7.00 -10.37 22.60
CA ILE A 249 7.94 -10.19 23.73
C ILE A 249 7.28 -9.37 24.85
N LEU A 250 6.64 -8.25 24.51
CA LEU A 250 5.99 -7.38 25.51
C LEU A 250 4.80 -8.03 26.21
N GLU A 251 4.06 -8.91 25.53
CA GLU A 251 2.93 -9.64 26.10
C GLU A 251 3.38 -10.73 27.08
N TYR A 252 4.40 -11.51 26.72
CA TYR A 252 4.85 -12.68 27.50
C TYR A 252 5.99 -12.39 28.48
N ALA A 253 6.71 -11.27 28.33
CA ALA A 253 7.79 -10.84 29.23
C ALA A 253 7.74 -9.32 29.54
N PRO A 254 6.70 -8.83 30.25
CA PRO A 254 6.39 -7.39 30.33
C PRO A 254 7.31 -6.52 31.21
N ARG A 255 8.35 -7.05 31.87
CA ARG A 255 9.17 -6.28 32.85
C ARG A 255 10.64 -6.70 32.92
N THR A 256 11.41 -6.29 31.93
CA THR A 256 12.89 -6.27 32.00
C THR A 256 13.40 -4.84 31.74
N ASP A 257 14.67 -4.58 32.07
CA ASP A 257 15.35 -3.30 31.77
C ASP A 257 15.32 -2.96 30.26
N ASP A 258 15.13 -3.95 29.38
CA ASP A 258 15.12 -3.81 27.92
C ASP A 258 13.75 -3.50 27.30
N THR A 259 12.71 -3.32 28.12
CA THR A 259 11.34 -3.06 27.64
C THR A 259 11.29 -1.83 26.71
N ASP A 260 12.08 -0.81 27.03
CA ASP A 260 12.15 0.42 26.27
C ASP A 260 12.87 0.21 24.91
N ASP A 261 13.90 -0.64 24.84
CA ASP A 261 14.55 -1.00 23.57
C ASP A 261 13.60 -1.75 22.62
N ILE A 262 12.80 -2.66 23.18
CA ILE A 262 11.79 -3.41 22.43
C ILE A 262 10.71 -2.45 21.90
N ARG A 263 10.19 -1.56 22.74
CA ARG A 263 9.22 -0.54 22.33
C ARG A 263 9.78 0.37 21.25
N PHE A 264 11.04 0.80 21.40
CA PHE A 264 11.71 1.62 20.40
C PHE A 264 11.81 0.91 19.05
N LEU A 265 12.24 -0.37 19.02
CA LEU A 265 12.33 -1.14 17.77
C LEU A 265 10.96 -1.37 17.12
N ILE A 266 9.90 -1.58 17.91
CA ILE A 266 8.53 -1.65 17.39
C ILE A 266 8.10 -0.31 16.81
N GLY A 267 8.33 0.80 17.53
CA GLY A 267 8.02 2.16 17.06
C GLY A 267 8.77 2.52 15.78
N ALA A 268 10.06 2.21 15.72
CA ALA A 268 10.89 2.36 14.52
C ALA A 268 10.37 1.50 13.36
N SER A 269 9.92 0.27 13.63
CA SER A 269 9.32 -0.58 12.61
C SER A 269 8.00 0.00 12.08
N TYR A 270 7.13 0.54 12.95
CA TYR A 270 5.90 1.21 12.51
C TYR A 270 6.19 2.47 11.68
N PHE A 271 7.20 3.25 12.06
CA PHE A 271 7.65 4.41 11.28
C PHE A 271 8.07 3.98 9.87
N ARG A 272 8.84 2.90 9.74
CA ARG A 272 9.32 2.39 8.44
C ARG A 272 8.19 1.86 7.55
N VAL A 273 7.08 1.41 8.13
CA VAL A 273 5.87 0.98 7.40
C VAL A 273 4.95 2.18 7.06
N GLY A 274 5.28 3.39 7.55
CA GLY A 274 4.49 4.61 7.33
C GLY A 274 3.32 4.79 8.29
N ASN A 275 3.24 4.00 9.37
CA ASN A 275 2.22 4.17 10.40
C ASN A 275 2.76 5.05 11.53
N TYR A 276 2.84 6.35 11.26
CA TYR A 276 3.39 7.35 12.18
C TYR A 276 2.62 7.49 13.51
N PRO A 277 1.28 7.40 13.56
CA PRO A 277 0.55 7.43 14.83
C PRO A 277 0.95 6.27 15.75
N ARG A 278 0.94 5.03 15.24
CA ARG A 278 1.36 3.86 16.04
C ARG A 278 2.83 3.95 16.41
N ALA A 279 3.69 4.45 15.53
CA ALA A 279 5.10 4.67 15.86
C ALA A 279 5.22 5.55 17.12
N ARG A 280 4.51 6.68 17.16
CA ARG A 280 4.50 7.58 18.32
C ARG A 280 3.95 6.93 19.58
N ASP A 281 2.86 6.16 19.50
CA ASP A 281 2.29 5.45 20.67
C ASP A 281 3.35 4.61 21.42
N TYR A 282 4.20 3.90 20.66
CA TYR A 282 5.28 3.08 21.22
C TYR A 282 6.47 3.92 21.73
N LEU A 283 6.78 5.05 21.07
CA LEU A 283 7.88 5.94 21.44
C LEU A 283 7.57 6.81 22.66
N ASP A 284 6.32 7.26 22.82
CA ASP A 284 5.88 8.04 23.98
C ASP A 284 5.75 7.17 25.24
N GLY A 285 5.57 5.86 25.07
CA GLY A 285 5.54 4.87 26.14
C GLY A 285 6.90 4.53 26.76
N LEU A 286 8.00 5.14 26.29
CA LEU A 286 9.34 4.96 26.85
C LEU A 286 9.46 5.65 28.21
N THR A 287 10.05 4.97 29.20
CA THR A 287 10.13 5.48 30.57
C THR A 287 11.31 6.44 30.77
N VAL A 288 11.21 7.38 31.71
CA VAL A 288 12.23 8.42 32.00
C VAL A 288 13.62 7.84 32.35
N SER A 289 13.67 6.58 32.79
CA SER A 289 14.88 5.79 33.06
C SER A 289 15.59 5.25 31.83
N SER A 290 15.04 5.43 30.63
CA SER A 290 15.68 5.02 29.37
C SER A 290 17.08 5.61 29.28
N ARG A 291 18.05 4.80 28.84
CA ARG A 291 19.41 5.24 28.51
C ARG A 291 19.32 6.54 27.70
N ARG A 292 20.10 7.56 28.08
CA ARG A 292 20.05 8.92 27.52
C ARG A 292 19.96 8.91 25.98
N GLU A 293 20.76 8.06 25.34
CA GLU A 293 20.78 7.88 23.89
C GLU A 293 19.43 7.41 23.30
N LEU A 294 18.76 6.43 23.93
CA LEU A 294 17.50 5.89 23.46
C LEU A 294 16.39 6.95 23.48
N ARG A 295 16.38 7.80 24.51
CA ARG A 295 15.48 8.95 24.62
C ARG A 295 15.71 9.99 23.52
N GLU A 296 16.97 10.23 23.17
CA GLU A 296 17.32 11.18 22.12
C GLU A 296 16.90 10.64 20.74
N LYS A 297 17.13 9.34 20.49
CA LYS A 297 16.64 8.63 19.29
C LYS A 297 15.12 8.65 19.19
N SER A 298 14.40 8.46 20.29
CA SER A 298 12.93 8.48 20.28
C SER A 298 12.38 9.88 19.97
N LEU A 299 12.96 10.94 20.55
CA LEU A 299 12.58 12.32 20.25
C LEU A 299 12.77 12.66 18.77
N LEU A 300 13.90 12.25 18.18
CA LEU A 300 14.12 12.40 16.74
C LEU A 300 13.06 11.69 15.93
N LEU A 301 12.80 10.41 16.23
CA LEU A 301 11.87 9.59 15.47
C LEU A 301 10.41 10.08 15.63
N THR A 302 10.03 10.58 16.79
CA THR A 302 8.74 11.25 17.02
C THR A 302 8.63 12.53 16.18
N GLY A 303 9.67 13.37 16.17
CA GLY A 303 9.72 14.56 15.32
C GLY A 303 9.60 14.23 13.83
N LEU A 304 10.32 13.21 13.37
CA LEU A 304 10.21 12.71 11.99
C LEU A 304 8.81 12.16 11.70
N SER A 305 8.19 11.46 12.65
CA SER A 305 6.83 10.94 12.51
C SER A 305 5.81 12.06 12.31
N HIS A 306 5.92 13.16 13.06
CA HIS A 306 5.07 14.34 12.84
C HIS A 306 5.39 15.05 11.52
N ALA A 307 6.68 15.17 11.17
CA ALA A 307 7.09 15.81 9.93
C ALA A 307 6.51 15.08 8.71
N GLN A 308 6.53 13.74 8.69
CA GLN A 308 5.98 12.93 7.61
C GLN A 308 4.46 13.09 7.42
N GLU A 309 3.74 13.55 8.44
CA GLU A 309 2.32 13.90 8.37
C GLU A 309 2.08 15.39 8.06
N ALA A 310 3.13 16.15 7.74
CA ALA A 310 3.14 17.60 7.59
C ALA A 310 2.64 18.38 8.84
N ASN A 311 2.73 17.76 10.02
CA ASN A 311 2.43 18.39 11.31
C ASN A 311 3.66 19.16 11.82
N TRP A 312 3.98 20.26 11.14
CA TRP A 312 5.25 20.98 11.31
C TRP A 312 5.50 21.53 12.72
N GLU A 313 4.45 22.00 13.40
CA GLU A 313 4.55 22.57 14.76
C GLU A 313 4.96 21.51 15.79
N ASP A 314 4.29 20.35 15.79
CA ASP A 314 4.59 19.24 16.69
C ASP A 314 5.96 18.61 16.37
N ALA A 315 6.32 18.56 15.09
CA ALA A 315 7.63 18.12 14.64
C ALA A 315 8.74 19.04 15.18
N GLU A 316 8.59 20.37 15.02
CA GLU A 316 9.53 21.37 15.52
C GLU A 316 9.71 21.24 17.04
N HIS A 317 8.59 21.13 17.78
CA HIS A 317 8.62 20.98 19.23
C HIS A 317 9.35 19.70 19.68
N SER A 318 9.18 18.61 18.96
CA SER A 318 9.86 17.33 19.24
C SER A 318 11.37 17.44 19.01
N PHE A 319 11.80 18.03 17.88
CA PHE A 319 13.22 18.26 17.59
C PHE A 319 13.88 19.23 18.58
N ALA A 320 13.16 20.25 19.03
CA ALA A 320 13.67 21.23 19.99
C ALA A 320 14.00 20.63 21.37
N ARG A 321 13.38 19.50 21.73
CA ARG A 321 13.62 18.77 22.99
C ARG A 321 14.91 17.94 22.99
N VAL A 322 15.55 17.76 21.83
CA VAL A 322 16.85 17.06 21.74
C VAL A 322 17.94 17.92 22.41
N PRO A 323 18.71 17.38 23.39
CA PRO A 323 19.75 18.13 24.09
C PRO A 323 20.85 18.65 23.16
N ILE A 324 21.43 19.81 23.49
CA ILE A 324 22.45 20.47 22.66
C ILE A 324 23.74 19.65 22.56
N ASP A 325 24.07 18.92 23.62
CA ASP A 325 25.25 18.06 23.75
C ASP A 325 25.02 16.63 23.22
N SER A 326 23.84 16.34 22.69
CA SER A 326 23.55 15.07 21.99
C SER A 326 24.31 15.00 20.66
N GLU A 327 24.72 13.79 20.26
CA GLU A 327 25.26 13.53 18.91
C GLU A 327 24.24 13.87 17.80
N PHE A 328 22.96 13.83 18.13
CA PHE A 328 21.84 14.10 17.23
C PHE A 328 21.46 15.59 17.13
N SER A 329 22.11 16.45 17.92
CA SER A 329 21.79 17.88 18.01
C SER A 329 21.86 18.58 16.65
N SER A 330 22.90 18.32 15.85
CA SER A 330 23.06 18.92 14.52
C SER A 330 21.91 18.57 13.57
N SER A 331 21.55 17.28 13.51
CA SER A 331 20.43 16.77 12.71
C SER A 331 19.09 17.30 13.19
N ALA A 332 18.87 17.36 14.51
CA ALA A 332 17.64 17.91 15.09
C ALA A 332 17.47 19.40 14.71
N ARG A 333 18.53 20.22 14.79
CA ARG A 333 18.49 21.63 14.39
C ARG A 333 18.27 21.83 12.89
N GLN A 334 18.79 20.93 12.04
CA GLN A 334 18.48 20.93 10.62
C GLN A 334 16.98 20.67 10.40
N CYS A 335 16.44 19.63 11.04
CA CYS A 335 15.01 19.30 10.94
C CYS A 335 14.11 20.42 11.49
N GLU A 336 14.50 21.08 12.58
CA GLU A 336 13.81 22.26 13.13
C GLU A 336 13.70 23.38 12.09
N ARG A 337 14.78 23.66 11.36
CA ARG A 337 14.79 24.67 10.29
C ARG A 337 13.83 24.29 9.15
N LEU A 338 13.86 23.03 8.72
CA LEU A 338 12.93 22.52 7.69
C LEU A 338 11.48 22.62 8.16
N CYS A 339 11.19 22.33 9.44
CA CYS A 339 9.85 22.51 10.01
C CYS A 339 9.41 23.97 9.92
N ARG A 340 10.30 24.94 10.24
CA ARG A 340 10.01 26.37 10.09
C ARG A 340 9.76 26.78 8.65
N GLU A 341 10.48 26.20 7.69
CA GLU A 341 10.20 26.41 6.27
C GLU A 341 8.79 25.88 5.94
N GLY A 342 8.43 24.70 6.46
CA GLY A 342 7.10 24.09 6.35
C GLY A 342 5.97 24.96 6.90
N ILE A 343 6.13 25.50 8.11
CA ILE A 343 5.17 26.42 8.76
C ILE A 343 4.93 27.66 7.91
N ASN A 344 5.95 28.15 7.21
CA ASN A 344 5.86 29.35 6.37
C ASN A 344 5.35 29.07 4.94
N ILE A 345 5.04 27.82 4.58
CA ILE A 345 4.46 27.50 3.27
C ILE A 345 3.08 28.15 3.18
N SER A 346 2.93 29.06 2.21
CA SER A 346 1.63 29.64 1.86
C SER A 346 1.03 28.89 0.66
N PRO A 347 0.02 28.02 0.86
CA PRO A 347 -0.57 27.27 -0.23
C PRO A 347 -1.32 28.19 -1.20
N LYS A 348 -1.27 27.85 -2.49
CA LYS A 348 -2.10 28.48 -3.53
C LYS A 348 -3.55 28.06 -3.36
N SER A 349 -4.49 28.98 -3.56
CA SER A 349 -5.92 28.67 -3.45
C SER A 349 -6.43 28.05 -4.75
N PRO A 350 -6.95 26.80 -4.73
CA PRO A 350 -7.55 26.18 -5.92
C PRO A 350 -8.78 26.94 -6.41
N PHE A 351 -9.54 27.54 -5.49
CA PHE A 351 -10.69 28.37 -5.81
C PHE A 351 -10.29 29.62 -6.61
N ILE A 352 -9.27 30.35 -6.16
CA ILE A 352 -8.77 31.54 -6.86
C ILE A 352 -8.23 31.14 -8.24
N ALA A 353 -7.52 30.02 -8.35
CA ALA A 353 -7.05 29.50 -9.64
C ALA A 353 -8.22 29.25 -10.60
N GLY A 354 -9.31 28.63 -10.13
CA GLY A 354 -10.54 28.41 -10.91
C GLY A 354 -11.24 29.70 -11.34
N VAL A 355 -11.39 30.68 -10.44
CA VAL A 355 -12.00 31.98 -10.76
C VAL A 355 -11.17 32.73 -11.81
N LEU A 356 -9.84 32.74 -11.67
CA LEU A 356 -8.96 33.37 -12.64
C LEU A 356 -9.01 32.68 -14.00
N ALA A 357 -9.20 31.36 -14.04
CA ALA A 357 -9.28 30.61 -15.30
C ALA A 357 -10.52 30.90 -16.17
N ILE A 358 -11.47 31.71 -15.68
CA ILE A 358 -12.51 32.33 -16.52
C ILE A 358 -11.88 33.16 -17.65
N VAL A 359 -10.67 33.69 -17.45
CA VAL A 359 -9.85 34.19 -18.55
C VAL A 359 -8.88 33.07 -18.95
N PRO A 360 -8.91 32.60 -20.21
CA PRO A 360 -8.06 31.50 -20.66
C PRO A 360 -6.59 31.69 -20.26
N GLY A 361 -6.06 30.72 -19.51
CA GLY A 361 -4.67 30.70 -19.07
C GLY A 361 -4.34 31.41 -17.74
N LEU A 362 -5.18 32.31 -17.22
CA LEU A 362 -4.83 33.07 -16.00
C LEU A 362 -4.73 32.20 -14.74
N GLY A 363 -5.57 31.15 -14.61
CA GLY A 363 -5.45 30.20 -13.51
C GLY A 363 -4.09 29.49 -13.48
N TYR A 364 -3.65 28.99 -14.64
CA TYR A 364 -2.31 28.39 -14.78
C TYR A 364 -1.18 29.39 -14.54
N LEU A 365 -1.37 30.66 -14.91
CA LEU A 365 -0.38 31.71 -14.65
C LEU A 365 -0.24 32.00 -13.15
N TYR A 366 -1.36 32.06 -12.42
CA TYR A 366 -1.39 32.18 -10.96
C TYR A 366 -0.66 31.02 -10.27
N ASP A 367 -0.84 29.81 -10.81
CA ASP A 367 -0.16 28.61 -10.36
C ASP A 367 1.31 28.53 -10.79
N GLY A 368 1.83 29.48 -11.59
CA GLY A 368 3.22 29.52 -12.03
C GLY A 368 3.54 28.66 -13.26
N TYR A 369 2.53 28.08 -13.92
CA TYR A 369 2.69 27.28 -15.14
C TYR A 369 2.56 28.16 -16.40
N GLY A 370 3.55 29.02 -16.65
CA GLY A 370 3.50 30.02 -17.74
C GLY A 370 3.35 29.43 -19.15
N GLN A 371 3.98 28.29 -19.44
CA GLN A 371 3.83 27.61 -20.74
C GLN A 371 2.40 27.10 -20.94
N THR A 372 1.82 26.46 -19.92
CA THR A 372 0.43 25.97 -19.94
C THR A 372 -0.57 27.12 -20.05
N ALA A 373 -0.31 28.24 -19.36
CA ALA A 373 -1.11 29.46 -19.46
C ALA A 373 -1.15 29.98 -20.91
N LEU A 374 0.01 30.09 -21.57
CA LEU A 374 0.10 30.55 -22.96
C LEU A 374 -0.61 29.59 -23.93
N SER A 375 -0.37 28.29 -23.80
CA SER A 375 -1.04 27.29 -24.64
C SER A 375 -2.56 27.33 -24.45
N SER A 376 -3.03 27.45 -23.21
CA SER A 376 -4.45 27.58 -22.89
C SER A 376 -5.06 28.81 -23.55
N PHE A 377 -4.40 29.97 -23.46
CA PHE A 377 -4.85 31.20 -24.10
C PHE A 377 -4.98 31.05 -25.62
N ILE A 378 -3.94 30.53 -26.28
CA ILE A 378 -3.90 30.36 -27.74
C ILE A 378 -4.98 29.37 -28.21
N VAL A 379 -5.03 28.19 -27.60
CA VAL A 379 -5.94 27.11 -28.06
C VAL A 379 -7.40 27.51 -27.83
N ASN A 380 -7.74 28.06 -26.66
CA ASN A 380 -9.09 28.54 -26.41
C ASN A 380 -9.45 29.72 -27.33
N GLY A 381 -8.52 30.66 -27.57
CA GLY A 381 -8.73 31.76 -28.52
C GLY A 381 -9.01 31.27 -29.94
N LEU A 382 -8.27 30.27 -30.42
CA LEU A 382 -8.49 29.66 -31.73
C LEU A 382 -9.84 28.92 -31.81
N PHE A 383 -10.23 28.19 -30.77
CA PHE A 383 -11.54 27.53 -30.73
C PHE A 383 -12.69 28.54 -30.72
N MET A 384 -12.59 29.61 -29.93
CA MET A 384 -13.59 30.68 -29.87
C MET A 384 -13.69 31.40 -31.22
N TRP A 385 -12.56 31.77 -31.81
CA TRP A 385 -12.50 32.40 -33.12
C TRP A 385 -13.07 31.50 -34.23
N GLY A 386 -12.66 30.23 -34.28
CA GLY A 386 -13.15 29.27 -35.27
C GLY A 386 -14.65 28.98 -35.13
N THR A 387 -15.16 28.91 -33.90
CA THR A 387 -16.60 28.77 -33.64
C THR A 387 -17.37 30.00 -34.11
N TYR A 388 -16.89 31.21 -33.78
CA TYR A 388 -17.48 32.47 -34.22
C TYR A 388 -17.53 32.57 -35.75
N GLU A 389 -16.40 32.30 -36.41
CA GLU A 389 -16.28 32.37 -37.87
C GLU A 389 -17.22 31.38 -38.57
N ALA A 390 -17.37 30.16 -38.03
CA ALA A 390 -18.26 29.15 -38.57
C ALA A 390 -19.73 29.59 -38.53
N PHE A 391 -20.18 30.18 -37.42
CA PHE A 391 -21.54 30.74 -37.34
C PHE A 391 -21.71 31.99 -38.19
N HIS A 392 -20.70 32.86 -38.26
CA HIS A 392 -20.75 34.08 -39.07
C HIS A 392 -20.86 33.79 -40.58
N LYS A 393 -20.29 32.68 -41.04
CA LYS A 393 -20.39 32.17 -42.43
C LYS A 393 -21.60 31.25 -42.67
N ASP A 394 -22.56 31.21 -41.74
CA ASP A 394 -23.78 30.39 -41.80
C ASP A 394 -23.52 28.87 -41.93
N HIS A 395 -22.35 28.40 -41.49
CA HIS A 395 -22.00 26.98 -41.41
C HIS A 395 -22.45 26.38 -40.08
N GLN A 396 -23.76 26.32 -39.86
CA GLN A 396 -24.36 25.97 -38.57
C GLN A 396 -23.91 24.61 -38.01
N GLY A 397 -23.76 23.59 -38.87
CA GLY A 397 -23.29 22.27 -38.45
C GLY A 397 -21.86 22.28 -37.91
N LEU A 398 -20.94 22.95 -38.61
CA LEU A 398 -19.55 23.09 -38.17
C LEU A 398 -19.46 23.95 -36.90
N GLY A 399 -20.19 25.08 -36.85
CA GLY A 399 -20.24 25.95 -35.68
C GLY A 399 -20.75 25.24 -34.44
N THR A 400 -21.76 24.37 -34.57
CA THR A 400 -22.29 23.58 -33.46
C THR A 400 -21.25 22.57 -32.95
N ILE A 401 -20.60 21.83 -33.84
CA ILE A 401 -19.55 20.86 -33.47
C ILE A 401 -18.38 21.56 -32.78
N LEU A 402 -17.89 22.66 -33.36
CA LEU A 402 -16.79 23.44 -32.78
C LEU A 402 -17.19 24.08 -31.45
N GLY A 403 -18.43 24.57 -31.32
CA GLY A 403 -18.94 25.18 -30.09
C GLY A 403 -19.01 24.18 -28.93
N VAL A 404 -19.53 22.98 -29.16
CA VAL A 404 -19.57 21.91 -28.14
C VAL A 404 -18.16 21.50 -27.74
N LEU A 405 -17.27 21.31 -28.71
CA LEU A 405 -15.87 20.95 -28.44
C LEU A 405 -15.12 22.06 -27.69
N SER A 406 -15.31 23.32 -28.13
CA SER A 406 -14.75 24.52 -27.51
C SER A 406 -15.20 24.64 -26.05
N PHE A 407 -16.49 24.48 -25.79
CA PHE A 407 -17.04 24.51 -24.43
C PHE A 407 -16.43 23.41 -23.54
N GLY A 408 -16.37 22.17 -24.03
CA GLY A 408 -15.77 21.06 -23.27
C GLY A 408 -14.28 21.28 -22.98
N TRP A 409 -13.52 21.74 -23.96
CA TRP A 409 -12.10 22.06 -23.81
C TRP A 409 -11.86 23.21 -22.83
N TYR A 410 -12.70 24.25 -22.91
CA TYR A 410 -12.62 25.41 -22.03
C TYR A 410 -12.97 25.06 -20.57
N ALA A 411 -14.05 24.31 -20.34
CA ALA A 411 -14.40 23.80 -19.02
C ALA A 411 -13.28 22.92 -18.43
N GLY A 412 -12.66 22.07 -19.26
CA GLY A 412 -11.51 21.27 -18.88
C GLY A 412 -10.28 22.11 -18.48
N ASN A 413 -10.04 23.26 -19.11
CA ASN A 413 -8.97 24.17 -18.72
C ASN A 413 -9.22 24.82 -17.36
N ILE A 414 -10.47 25.21 -17.06
CA ILE A 414 -10.84 25.77 -15.75
C ILE A 414 -10.65 24.72 -14.65
N TYR A 415 -11.16 23.50 -14.87
CA TYR A 415 -10.93 22.40 -13.93
C TYR A 415 -9.44 22.11 -13.78
N GLY A 416 -8.72 22.07 -14.90
CA GLY A 416 -7.29 21.78 -14.93
C GLY A 416 -6.44 22.79 -14.17
N SER A 417 -6.84 24.07 -14.07
CA SER A 417 -6.14 25.06 -13.23
C SER A 417 -6.37 24.82 -11.74
N VAL A 418 -7.57 24.43 -11.33
CA VAL A 418 -7.84 24.07 -9.92
C VAL A 418 -6.93 22.91 -9.50
N VAL A 419 -6.86 21.86 -10.33
CA VAL A 419 -6.04 20.67 -10.06
C VAL A 419 -4.53 20.97 -10.17
N SER A 420 -4.09 21.97 -10.95
CA SER A 420 -2.68 22.37 -10.96
C SER A 420 -2.26 23.13 -9.71
N ALA A 421 -3.15 23.92 -9.11
CA ALA A 421 -2.93 24.59 -7.83
C ALA A 421 -2.72 23.55 -6.71
N GLU A 422 -3.61 22.56 -6.62
CA GLU A 422 -3.51 21.46 -5.65
C GLU A 422 -2.21 20.68 -5.82
N ARG A 423 -1.89 20.26 -7.05
CA ARG A 423 -0.64 19.54 -7.34
C ARG A 423 0.60 20.36 -7.02
N ARG A 424 0.57 21.67 -7.21
CA ARG A 424 1.68 22.54 -6.82
C ARG A 424 1.84 22.57 -5.29
N ASN A 425 0.73 22.71 -4.55
CA ASN A 425 0.79 22.73 -3.09
C ASN A 425 1.35 21.42 -2.52
N MET A 426 0.86 20.28 -3.02
CA MET A 426 1.39 18.96 -2.64
C MET A 426 2.87 18.84 -2.99
N ARG A 427 3.28 19.23 -4.21
CA ARG A 427 4.69 19.16 -4.62
C ARG A 427 5.61 19.95 -3.70
N VAL A 428 5.23 21.15 -3.28
CA VAL A 428 6.04 21.98 -2.37
C VAL A 428 6.23 21.29 -1.03
N VAL A 429 5.18 20.64 -0.51
CA VAL A 429 5.26 19.84 0.72
C VAL A 429 6.13 18.61 0.50
N ASP A 430 5.91 17.85 -0.57
CA ASP A 430 6.69 16.63 -0.88
C ASP A 430 8.19 16.94 -1.06
N GLU A 431 8.53 18.01 -1.78
CA GLU A 431 9.91 18.48 -1.97
C GLU A 431 10.58 18.86 -0.65
N LEU A 432 9.81 19.37 0.32
CA LEU A 432 10.31 19.64 1.66
C LEU A 432 10.47 18.35 2.47
N LEU A 433 9.50 17.43 2.40
CA LEU A 433 9.55 16.13 3.09
C LEU A 433 10.76 15.28 2.65
N LEU A 434 11.13 15.33 1.37
CA LEU A 434 12.33 14.64 0.86
C LEU A 434 13.64 15.14 1.52
N GLN A 435 13.66 16.34 2.10
CA GLN A 435 14.84 16.87 2.79
C GLN A 435 14.97 16.37 4.23
N PHE A 436 13.91 15.74 4.78
CA PHE A 436 13.94 15.09 6.09
C PHE A 436 14.55 13.69 6.06
N ASP A 437 14.98 13.19 4.88
CA ASP A 437 15.69 11.90 4.77
C ASP A 437 17.12 12.01 5.31
N VAL A 438 17.19 12.16 6.63
CA VAL A 438 18.40 11.99 7.41
C VAL A 438 18.55 10.48 7.57
N GLY A 439 19.64 9.92 7.05
CA GLY A 439 19.95 8.48 7.07
C GLY A 439 20.13 7.92 8.48
N PHE A 440 19.09 7.98 9.31
CA PHE A 440 19.04 7.38 10.62
C PHE A 440 18.84 5.88 10.47
N GLN A 441 19.97 5.19 10.35
CA GLN A 441 20.05 3.76 10.67
C GLN A 441 20.21 3.67 12.19
N PHE A 442 19.14 3.27 12.88
CA PHE A 442 19.14 3.04 14.32
C PHE A 442 19.53 1.62 14.65
#